data_AF-A0A9Q3D6G8-F1
#
_entry.id   AF-A0A9Q3D6G8-F1
#
_cell.length_a   1.000
_cell.length_b   1.000
_cell.length_c   1.000
_cell.angle_alpha   90.00
_cell.angle_beta   90.00
_cell.angle_gamma   90.00
#
_symmetry.space_group_name_H-M   'P 1'
#
loop_
_entity.id
_entity.type
_entity.pdbx_description
1 polymer ?
#
loop_
_entity_poly.entity_id
_entity_poly.type
_entity_poly.pdbx_seq_one_letter_code
_entity_poly.pdbx_strand_id
1 'polypeptide(L)'
;MLRRPPYPASLETRKEIEKHINELLDMDVIRKIGHNEIVEIATPVLITWNDGNSRLCGDFRALNNYTKADRYCIPRIPHALNKLEKAKYITKTDCMKGFHQNVLKPNSIKLLRIICHMGIYEYMGSHLASKMHQPTSKG
;
A
#
# COMPACT_ATOMS: atom_id res chain seq x y z
N MET A 1 1.21 -21.59 5.27
CA MET A 1 1.69 -20.28 5.76
C MET A 1 2.02 -19.41 4.55
N LEU A 2 1.41 -18.23 4.39
CA LEU A 2 1.57 -17.36 3.20
C LEU A 2 2.75 -16.39 3.37
N ARG A 3 3.87 -16.88 3.90
CA ARG A 3 5.09 -16.11 4.08
C ARG A 3 6.08 -16.52 3.01
N ARG A 4 6.30 -15.66 2.01
CA ARG A 4 7.28 -15.91 0.96
C ARG A 4 8.56 -15.13 1.27
N PRO A 5 9.75 -15.66 0.96
CA PRO A 5 11.00 -14.93 1.12
C PRO A 5 11.04 -13.73 0.16
N PRO A 6 11.83 -12.68 0.47
CA PRO A 6 12.05 -11.58 -0.46
C PRO A 6 12.69 -12.10 -1.75
N TYR A 7 12.32 -11.51 -2.89
CA TYR A 7 12.92 -11.86 -4.16
C TYR A 7 14.38 -11.42 -4.22
N PRO A 8 15.27 -12.18 -4.90
CA PRO A 8 16.61 -11.69 -5.20
C PRO A 8 16.49 -10.45 -6.10
N ALA A 9 17.25 -9.42 -5.77
CA ALA A 9 17.22 -8.12 -6.45
C ALA A 9 18.64 -7.66 -6.76
N SER A 10 18.84 -7.06 -7.94
CA SER A 10 20.10 -6.42 -8.32
C SER A 10 20.40 -5.22 -7.41
N LEU A 11 21.65 -4.73 -7.44
CA LEU A 11 22.04 -3.58 -6.63
C LEU A 11 21.19 -2.33 -6.95
N GLU A 12 20.90 -2.09 -8.23
CA GLU A 12 20.03 -0.99 -8.66
C GLU A 12 18.60 -1.15 -8.13
N THR A 13 18.03 -2.35 -8.26
CA THR A 13 16.68 -2.64 -7.75
C THR A 13 16.61 -2.48 -6.24
N ARG A 14 17.65 -2.89 -5.49
CA ARG A 14 17.71 -2.72 -4.04
C ARG A 14 17.71 -1.26 -3.62
N LYS A 15 18.48 -0.41 -4.31
CA LYS A 15 18.49 1.05 -4.07
C LYS A 15 17.12 1.66 -4.28
N GLU A 16 16.41 1.27 -5.33
CA GLU A 16 15.05 1.75 -5.57
C GLU A 16 14.06 1.25 -4.52
N ILE A 17 14.15 -0.03 -4.10
CA ILE A 17 13.33 -0.55 -2.99
C ILE A 17 13.57 0.27 -1.72
N GLU A 18 14.84 0.52 -1.36
CA GLU A 18 15.20 1.31 -0.18
C GLU A 18 14.61 2.72 -0.26
N LYS A 19 14.73 3.38 -1.42
CA LYS A 19 14.14 4.71 -1.66
C LYS A 19 12.63 4.70 -1.42
N HIS A 20 11.89 3.80 -2.07
CA HIS A 20 10.42 3.72 -1.93
C HIS A 20 9.99 3.36 -0.50
N ILE A 21 10.71 2.45 0.17
CA ILE A 21 10.42 2.08 1.56
C ILE A 21 10.64 3.27 2.49
N ASN A 22 11.72 4.03 2.33
CA ASN A 22 11.98 5.21 3.15
C ASN A 22 10.93 6.30 2.92
N GLU A 23 10.50 6.53 1.68
CA GLU A 23 9.39 7.47 1.39
C GLU A 23 8.09 7.06 2.10
N LEU A 24 7.77 5.76 2.12
CA LEU A 24 6.57 5.26 2.80
C LEU A 24 6.67 5.32 4.33
N LEU A 25 7.87 5.17 4.87
CA LEU A 25 8.14 5.34 6.30
C LEU A 25 8.00 6.82 6.71
N ASP A 26 8.54 7.74 5.91
CA ASP A 26 8.46 9.19 6.14
C ASP A 26 7.00 9.70 6.08
N MET A 27 6.18 9.08 5.23
CA MET A 27 4.75 9.38 5.13
C MET A 27 3.90 8.68 6.20
N ASP A 28 4.51 7.95 7.15
CA ASP A 28 3.82 7.13 8.16
C ASP A 28 2.80 6.13 7.58
N VAL A 29 2.99 5.75 6.31
CA VAL A 29 2.12 4.79 5.60
C VAL A 29 2.44 3.36 6.01
N ILE A 30 3.71 3.07 6.32
CA ILE A 30 4.16 1.75 6.75
C ILE A 30 4.95 1.82 8.06
N ARG A 31 4.92 0.72 8.82
CA ARG A 31 5.70 0.53 10.04
C ARG A 31 6.58 -0.71 9.92
N LYS A 32 7.82 -0.65 10.43
CA LYS A 32 8.69 -1.83 10.55
C LYS A 32 8.17 -2.76 11.66
N ILE A 33 8.06 -4.04 11.35
CA ILE A 33 7.64 -5.06 12.32
C ILE A 33 8.82 -5.41 13.24
N GLY A 34 8.56 -5.44 14.55
CA GLY A 34 9.57 -5.81 15.54
C GLY A 34 9.88 -7.31 15.55
N HIS A 35 11.07 -7.68 16.03
CA HIS A 35 11.50 -9.09 16.11
C HIS A 35 10.59 -9.98 16.98
N ASN A 36 9.84 -9.38 17.90
CA ASN A 36 8.95 -10.09 18.82
C ASN A 36 7.56 -10.37 18.24
N GLU A 37 7.25 -9.84 17.05
CA GLU A 37 5.93 -9.99 16.43
C GLU A 37 5.92 -11.20 15.49
N ILE A 38 4.95 -12.10 15.69
CA ILE A 38 4.80 -13.28 14.83
C ILE A 38 4.23 -12.85 13.47
N VAL A 39 4.92 -13.25 12.39
CA VAL A 39 4.53 -12.97 11.02
C VAL A 39 4.15 -14.27 10.29
N GLU A 40 2.84 -14.45 10.10
CA GLU A 40 2.27 -15.60 9.39
C GLU A 40 2.17 -15.39 7.88
N ILE A 41 2.04 -14.14 7.45
CA ILE A 41 1.80 -13.72 6.08
C ILE A 41 2.76 -12.58 5.76
N ALA A 42 3.50 -12.71 4.66
CA ALA A 42 4.37 -11.66 4.15
C ALA A 42 4.50 -11.79 2.63
N THR A 43 4.20 -10.69 1.95
CA THR A 43 4.19 -10.57 0.50
C THR A 43 5.51 -9.94 0.02
N PRO A 44 6.27 -10.60 -0.88
CA PRO A 44 7.52 -10.06 -1.36
C PRO A 44 7.26 -8.88 -2.28
N VAL A 45 8.13 -7.88 -2.19
CA VAL A 45 8.09 -6.71 -3.08
C VAL A 45 9.01 -6.88 -4.28
N LEU A 46 8.68 -6.19 -5.36
CA LEU A 46 9.50 -6.03 -6.55
C LEU A 46 9.41 -4.58 -7.05
N ILE A 47 10.35 -4.19 -7.91
CA ILE A 47 10.28 -2.93 -8.64
C ILE A 47 9.79 -3.21 -10.06
N THR A 48 8.79 -2.45 -10.49
CA THR A 48 8.39 -2.37 -11.89
C THR A 48 8.88 -1.05 -12.46
N TRP A 49 9.56 -1.11 -13.60
CA TRP A 49 10.06 0.06 -14.31
C TRP A 49 9.10 0.46 -15.42
N ASN A 50 8.83 1.75 -15.55
CA ASN A 50 8.09 2.32 -16.67
C ASN A 50 8.62 3.71 -17.02
N ASP A 51 9.13 3.88 -18.24
CA ASP A 51 9.62 5.17 -18.78
C ASP A 51 10.58 5.90 -17.82
N GLY A 52 11.56 5.17 -17.27
CA GLY A 52 12.55 5.71 -16.33
C GLY A 52 12.06 5.91 -14.90
N ASN A 53 10.77 5.68 -14.61
CA ASN A 53 10.23 5.70 -13.26
C ASN A 53 10.13 4.28 -12.68
N SER A 54 10.48 4.15 -11.40
CA SER A 54 10.33 2.91 -10.64
C SER A 54 9.05 2.95 -9.79
N ARG A 55 8.41 1.80 -9.60
CA ARG A 55 7.29 1.63 -8.67
C ARG A 55 7.51 0.40 -7.80
N LEU A 56 7.29 0.55 -6.49
CA LEU A 56 7.28 -0.57 -5.56
C LEU A 56 5.95 -1.33 -5.69
N CYS A 57 6.02 -2.64 -5.97
CA CYS A 57 4.85 -3.50 -6.14
C CYS A 57 4.94 -4.72 -5.22
N GLY A 58 3.90 -4.97 -4.42
CA GLY A 58 3.74 -6.21 -3.66
C GLY A 58 3.15 -7.32 -4.52
N ASP A 59 3.76 -8.50 -4.51
CA ASP A 59 3.26 -9.68 -5.24
C ASP A 59 2.12 -10.39 -4.49
N PHE A 60 0.93 -9.77 -4.48
CA PHE A 60 -0.25 -10.28 -3.79
C PHE A 60 -0.95 -11.45 -4.52
N ARG A 61 -0.39 -11.99 -5.61
CA ARG A 61 -1.04 -13.09 -6.37
C ARG A 61 -1.37 -14.29 -5.50
N ALA A 62 -0.45 -14.67 -4.61
CA ALA A 62 -0.66 -15.76 -3.67
C ALA A 62 -1.78 -15.44 -2.68
N LEU A 63 -1.80 -14.21 -2.14
CA LEU A 63 -2.84 -13.76 -1.21
C LEU A 63 -4.22 -13.71 -1.87
N ASN A 64 -4.28 -13.25 -3.12
CA ASN A 64 -5.53 -13.06 -3.87
C ASN A 64 -6.31 -14.37 -4.04
N ASN A 65 -5.64 -15.52 -4.08
CA ASN A 65 -6.27 -16.84 -4.15
C ASN A 65 -7.03 -17.23 -2.87
N TYR A 66 -6.72 -16.59 -1.74
CA TYR A 66 -7.35 -16.85 -0.44
C TYR A 66 -8.31 -15.75 -0.02
N THR A 67 -8.34 -14.63 -0.74
CA THR A 67 -9.24 -13.50 -0.47
C THR A 67 -10.48 -13.56 -1.36
N LYS A 68 -11.65 -13.25 -0.79
CA LYS A 68 -12.87 -13.09 -1.57
C LYS A 68 -12.80 -11.77 -2.36
N ALA A 69 -12.94 -11.85 -3.67
CA ALA A 69 -13.00 -10.67 -4.53
C ALA A 69 -14.21 -9.80 -4.14
N ASP A 70 -13.95 -8.51 -3.89
CA ASP A 70 -15.00 -7.52 -3.72
C ASP A 70 -15.58 -7.15 -5.09
N ARG A 71 -16.90 -7.28 -5.24
CA ARG A 71 -17.62 -6.99 -6.50
C ARG A 71 -18.37 -5.68 -6.36
N TYR A 72 -17.65 -4.61 -6.00
CA TYR A 72 -18.23 -3.28 -5.99
C TYR A 72 -18.64 -2.88 -7.41
N CYS A 73 -19.89 -2.48 -7.59
CA CYS A 73 -20.40 -2.08 -8.90
C CYS A 73 -19.82 -0.73 -9.30
N ILE A 74 -18.79 -0.74 -10.16
CA ILE A 74 -18.34 0.48 -10.83
C ILE A 74 -19.49 0.94 -11.75
N PRO A 75 -19.97 2.18 -11.63
CA PRO A 75 -21.06 2.68 -12.47
C PRO A 75 -20.64 2.61 -13.95
N ARG A 76 -21.56 2.18 -14.81
CA ARG A 76 -21.30 2.16 -16.25
C ARG A 76 -21.04 3.57 -16.76
N ILE A 77 -20.04 3.70 -17.64
CA ILE A 77 -19.60 5.00 -18.19
C ILE A 77 -20.77 5.86 -18.70
N PRO A 78 -21.74 5.34 -19.48
CA PRO A 78 -22.86 6.17 -19.97
C PRO A 78 -23.72 6.76 -18.86
N HIS A 79 -23.91 6.04 -17.75
CA HIS A 79 -24.72 6.53 -16.63
C HIS A 79 -24.00 7.66 -15.87
N ALA A 80 -22.67 7.58 -15.75
CA ALA A 80 -21.86 8.66 -15.20
C ALA A 80 -21.88 9.90 -16.12
N LEU A 81 -21.78 9.69 -17.45
CA LEU A 81 -21.79 10.77 -18.44
C LEU A 81 -23.14 11.52 -18.50
N ASN A 82 -24.28 10.83 -18.44
CA ASN A 82 -25.60 11.48 -18.41
C ASN A 82 -25.79 12.41 -17.20
N LYS A 83 -25.12 12.13 -16.08
CA LYS A 83 -25.12 13.01 -14.90
C LYS A 83 -24.22 14.22 -15.09
N LEU A 84 -23.10 14.05 -15.79
CA LEU A 84 -22.15 15.12 -16.12
C LEU A 84 -22.69 16.06 -17.20
N GLU A 85 -23.43 15.57 -18.19
CA GLU A 85 -24.04 16.36 -19.27
C GLU A 85 -24.96 17.46 -18.72
N LYS A 86 -25.65 17.20 -17.60
CA LYS A 86 -26.56 18.16 -16.96
C LYS A 86 -25.87 19.12 -15.99
N ALA A 87 -24.55 19.00 -15.79
CA ALA A 87 -23.82 19.83 -14.83
C ALA A 87 -23.43 21.18 -15.44
N LYS A 88 -23.67 22.28 -14.71
CA LYS A 88 -23.28 23.63 -15.12
C LYS A 88 -21.76 23.87 -15.03
N TYR A 89 -21.11 23.21 -14.09
CA TYR A 89 -19.66 23.25 -13.88
C TYR A 89 -19.17 21.85 -13.51
N ILE A 90 -18.03 21.44 -14.06
CA ILE A 90 -17.38 20.15 -13.75
C ILE A 90 -15.98 20.47 -13.22
N THR A 91 -15.65 19.91 -12.07
CA THR A 91 -14.29 19.99 -11.50
C THR A 91 -13.74 18.58 -11.39
N LYS A 92 -12.52 18.38 -11.89
CA LYS A 92 -11.79 17.12 -11.78
C LYS A 92 -10.71 17.28 -10.73
N THR A 93 -10.80 16.51 -9.66
CA THR A 93 -9.75 16.38 -8.64
C THR A 93 -9.11 15.00 -8.74
N ASP A 94 -7.79 14.93 -8.62
CA ASP A 94 -7.05 13.68 -8.58
C ASP A 94 -6.61 13.40 -7.14
N CYS A 95 -6.86 12.18 -6.66
CA CYS A 95 -6.39 11.75 -5.34
C CYS A 95 -4.96 11.23 -5.45
N MET A 96 -3.98 12.11 -5.28
CA MET A 96 -2.57 11.73 -5.29
C MET A 96 -2.32 10.66 -4.22
N LYS A 97 -1.76 9.50 -4.62
CA LYS A 97 -1.47 8.37 -3.72
C LYS A 97 -2.71 7.85 -2.93
N GLY A 98 -3.92 7.99 -3.50
CA GLY A 98 -5.17 7.69 -2.80
C GLY A 98 -5.30 6.28 -2.20
N PHE A 99 -4.62 5.27 -2.75
CA PHE A 99 -4.63 3.91 -2.18
C PHE A 99 -4.02 3.84 -0.79
N HIS A 100 -3.03 4.67 -0.48
CA HIS A 100 -2.38 4.72 0.83
C HIS A 100 -3.20 5.46 1.89
N GLN A 101 -4.23 6.20 1.48
CA GLN A 101 -5.09 6.99 2.38
C GLN A 101 -6.29 6.18 2.90
N ASN A 102 -6.54 5.00 2.33
CA ASN A 102 -7.68 4.17 2.72
C ASN A 102 -7.55 3.63 4.15
N VAL A 103 -8.67 3.64 4.88
CA VAL A 103 -8.75 3.02 6.21
C VAL A 103 -8.76 1.50 6.04
N LEU A 104 -7.77 0.84 6.63
CA LEU A 104 -7.69 -0.62 6.66
C LEU A 104 -8.38 -1.17 7.90
N LYS A 105 -9.16 -2.25 7.74
CA LYS A 105 -9.68 -3.01 8.88
C LYS A 105 -8.51 -3.63 9.65
N PRO A 106 -8.51 -3.66 10.99
CA PRO A 106 -7.39 -4.19 11.78
C PRO A 106 -6.95 -5.61 11.39
N ASN A 107 -7.91 -6.48 11.06
CA ASN A 107 -7.63 -7.85 10.62
C ASN A 107 -6.97 -7.91 9.23
N SER A 108 -7.23 -6.93 8.37
CA SER A 108 -6.68 -6.86 7.01
C SER A 108 -5.24 -6.32 6.99
N ILE A 109 -4.82 -5.57 8.02
CA ILE A 109 -3.44 -5.04 8.13
C ILE A 109 -2.42 -6.19 8.07
N LYS A 110 -2.69 -7.30 8.77
CA LYS A 110 -1.82 -8.48 8.79
C LYS A 110 -1.68 -9.15 7.42
N LEU A 111 -2.69 -9.03 6.56
CA LEU A 111 -2.67 -9.59 5.19
C LEU A 111 -1.80 -8.76 4.25
N LEU A 112 -1.69 -7.46 4.50
CA LEU A 112 -1.01 -6.50 3.65
C LEU A 112 0.48 -6.33 4.00
N ARG A 113 1.03 -7.20 4.85
CA ARG A 113 2.44 -7.18 5.22
C ARG A 113 3.33 -7.44 4.03
N ILE A 114 4.37 -6.64 3.89
CA ILE A 114 5.36 -6.74 2.80
C ILE A 114 6.73 -7.11 3.34
N ILE A 115 7.52 -7.82 2.54
CA ILE A 115 8.89 -8.23 2.87
C ILE A 115 9.87 -7.84 1.77
N CYS A 116 10.98 -7.24 2.18
CA CYS A 116 12.12 -6.91 1.35
C CYS A 116 13.44 -7.30 2.05
N HIS A 117 14.58 -6.98 1.45
CA HIS A 117 15.89 -7.26 2.03
C HIS A 117 16.18 -6.49 3.34
N MET A 118 15.46 -5.40 3.60
CA MET A 118 15.60 -4.61 4.84
C MET A 118 14.78 -5.15 6.02
N GLY A 119 13.81 -6.04 5.75
CA GLY A 119 12.93 -6.61 6.75
C GLY A 119 11.47 -6.69 6.31
N ILE A 120 10.58 -6.78 7.30
CA ILE A 120 9.13 -6.90 7.13
C ILE A 120 8.47 -5.62 7.61
N TYR A 121 7.51 -5.13 6.82
CA TYR A 121 6.77 -3.91 7.06
C TYR A 121 5.27 -4.17 6.98
N GLU A 122 4.47 -3.42 7.73
CA GLU A 122 3.01 -3.45 7.66
C GLU A 122 2.43 -2.08 7.35
N TYR A 123 1.33 -2.05 6.58
CA TYR A 123 0.64 -0.81 6.25
C TYR A 123 -0.19 -0.33 7.44
N MET A 124 -0.02 0.94 7.79
CA MET A 124 -0.78 1.62 8.82
C MET A 124 -2.03 2.20 8.15
N GLY A 125 -3.22 1.69 8.50
CA GLY A 125 -4.46 2.34 8.05
C GLY A 125 -4.50 3.80 8.51
N SER A 126 -5.01 4.72 7.69
CA SER A 126 -4.90 6.18 7.88
C SER A 126 -5.33 6.74 9.25
N HIS A 127 -6.18 6.03 10.01
CA HIS A 127 -6.54 6.42 11.37
C HIS A 127 -5.42 6.22 12.41
N LEU A 128 -4.45 5.34 12.14
CA LEU A 128 -3.29 5.12 13.01
C LEU A 128 -2.14 6.07 12.68
N ALA A 129 -1.91 6.36 11.39
CA ALA A 129 -0.88 7.31 10.95
C ALA A 129 -1.14 8.73 11.51
N SER A 130 -2.40 9.19 11.45
CA SER A 130 -2.80 10.51 11.99
C SER A 130 -2.70 10.61 13.53
N LYS A 131 -2.81 9.50 14.27
CA LYS A 131 -2.64 9.48 15.74
C LYS A 131 -1.18 9.47 16.17
N MET A 132 -0.27 8.92 15.38
CA MET A 132 1.17 8.96 15.64
C MET A 132 1.79 10.34 15.37
N HIS A 133 1.13 11.17 14.57
CA HIS A 133 1.55 12.54 14.25
C HIS A 133 1.27 13.57 15.36
N GLN A 134 0.67 13.17 16.49
CA GLN A 134 0.71 14.01 17.69
C GLN A 134 2.05 13.78 18.37
N PRO A 135 2.94 14.80 18.49
CA PRO A 135 4.14 14.65 19.28
C PRO A 135 3.70 14.28 20.69
N THR A 136 4.16 13.13 21.16
CA THR A 136 4.10 12.76 22.56
C THR A 136 4.87 13.82 23.33
N SER A 137 4.16 14.84 23.80
CA SER A 137 4.65 15.77 24.79
C SER A 137 4.94 14.95 26.05
N LYS A 138 6.22 14.61 26.23
CA LYS A 138 6.73 14.07 27.49
C LYS A 138 6.36 15.05 28.60
N GLY A 139 5.57 14.58 29.57
CA GLY A 139 5.50 15.16 30.91
C GLY A 139 6.69 14.74 31.75
#